data_AF-A0A942FNV5-F1
#
_entry.id   AF-A0A942FNV5-F1
#
_cell.length_a   1.000
_cell.length_b   1.000
_cell.length_c   1.000
_cell.angle_alpha   90.00
_cell.angle_beta   90.00
_cell.angle_gamma   90.00
#
_symmetry.space_group_name_H-M   'P 1'
#
loop_
_entity.id
_entity.type
_entity.pdbx_description
1 polymer ?
#
loop_
_entity_poly.entity_id
_entity_poly.type
_entity_poly.pdbx_seq_one_letter_code
_entity_poly.pdbx_strand_id
1 'polypeptide(L)'
;MTSRNIIWLTGVLFFMLSGPVASQDWVDIKTPKELRALYSNKTFRSTYLGVPVVEHYRADGKGILISAELRTPCTWEVKGNDQVCVSDEKGTDCYKFQRNKKNREEYVRLRQGRPFMTILKVEDGVPEF
;
A
#
# COMPACT_ATOMS: atom_id res chain seq x y z
N MET A 1 52.76 -9.01 58.36
CA MET A 1 52.21 -9.34 57.02
C MET A 1 51.19 -8.29 56.65
N THR A 2 51.42 -7.63 55.53
CA THR A 2 50.87 -6.34 55.10
C THR A 2 49.66 -6.52 54.17
N SER A 3 48.56 -5.85 54.54
CA SER A 3 47.59 -5.10 53.72
C SER A 3 47.08 -5.60 52.34
N ARG A 4 45.74 -5.46 52.18
CA ARG A 4 45.00 -4.98 50.99
C ARG A 4 44.76 -5.94 49.80
N ASN A 5 43.50 -6.17 49.43
CA ASN A 5 42.71 -5.25 48.60
C ASN A 5 41.26 -5.74 48.41
N ILE A 6 40.34 -4.79 48.55
CA ILE A 6 38.92 -4.85 48.20
C ILE A 6 38.81 -4.63 46.69
N ILE A 7 38.16 -5.54 45.97
CA ILE A 7 37.66 -5.28 44.61
C ILE A 7 36.24 -5.84 44.54
N TRP A 8 35.26 -5.00 44.91
CA TRP A 8 33.87 -5.22 44.55
C TRP A 8 33.72 -4.86 43.07
N LEU A 9 33.62 -5.88 42.22
CA LEU A 9 33.25 -5.74 40.81
C LEU A 9 31.79 -5.28 40.74
N THR A 10 31.59 -3.97 40.60
CA THR A 10 30.33 -3.37 40.16
C THR A 10 30.04 -3.85 38.75
N GLY A 11 29.18 -4.86 38.63
CA GLY A 11 28.65 -5.34 37.36
C GLY A 11 27.85 -4.24 36.67
N VAL A 12 28.34 -3.78 35.52
CA VAL A 12 27.63 -2.85 34.65
C VAL A 12 26.45 -3.60 34.03
N LEU A 13 25.25 -3.33 34.55
CA LEU A 13 23.99 -3.83 34.01
C LEU A 13 23.67 -3.06 32.72
N PHE A 14 24.12 -3.58 31.59
CA PHE A 14 23.77 -3.09 30.26
C PHE A 14 22.31 -3.49 29.97
N PHE A 15 21.35 -2.71 30.46
CA PHE A 15 19.96 -2.80 30.02
C PHE A 15 19.91 -2.39 28.54
N MET A 16 20.00 -3.37 27.64
CA MET A 16 19.55 -3.19 26.27
C MET A 16 18.03 -2.98 26.32
N LEU A 17 17.63 -1.73 26.49
CA LEU A 17 16.28 -1.26 26.20
C LEU A 17 16.03 -1.54 24.72
N SER A 18 15.49 -2.73 24.48
CA SER A 18 14.89 -3.11 23.20
C SER A 18 13.64 -2.24 23.07
N GLY A 19 13.82 -1.02 22.56
CA GLY A 19 12.70 -0.14 22.27
C GLY A 19 11.73 -0.88 21.33
N PRO A 20 10.41 -0.63 21.45
CA PRO A 20 9.45 -1.24 20.55
C PRO A 20 9.82 -0.82 19.13
N VAL A 21 10.22 -1.79 18.31
CA VAL A 21 10.27 -1.64 16.86
C VAL A 21 8.90 -1.14 16.46
N ALA A 22 8.82 0.12 16.00
CA ALA A 22 7.59 0.69 15.49
C ALA A 22 7.04 -0.28 14.43
N SER A 23 5.93 -0.96 14.74
CA SER A 23 5.27 -1.83 13.79
C SER A 23 4.92 -0.96 12.58
N GLN A 24 5.57 -1.23 11.45
CA GLN A 24 5.13 -0.66 10.17
C GLN A 24 3.67 -1.08 9.97
N ASP A 25 2.74 -0.13 10.08
CA ASP A 25 1.29 -0.36 9.98
C ASP A 25 0.87 -0.75 8.56
N TRP A 26 1.81 -0.74 7.62
CA TRP A 26 1.63 -1.04 6.21
C TRP A 26 2.46 -2.26 5.82
N VAL A 27 1.86 -3.13 5.00
CA VAL A 27 2.52 -4.34 4.47
C VAL A 27 2.49 -4.28 2.95
N ASP A 28 3.66 -4.34 2.33
CA ASP A 28 3.79 -4.43 0.88
C ASP A 28 3.04 -5.62 0.31
N ILE A 29 2.38 -5.42 -0.83
CA ILE A 29 1.81 -6.48 -1.65
C ILE A 29 2.82 -6.83 -2.75
N LYS A 30 3.45 -8.01 -2.64
CA LYS A 30 4.62 -8.39 -3.47
C LYS A 30 4.36 -9.53 -4.44
N THR A 31 3.11 -10.00 -4.53
CA THR A 31 2.78 -11.17 -5.35
C THR A 31 1.76 -10.83 -6.44
N PRO A 32 1.93 -11.37 -7.66
CA PRO A 32 0.96 -11.19 -8.73
C PRO A 32 -0.45 -11.68 -8.37
N LYS A 33 -0.53 -12.73 -7.54
CA LYS A 33 -1.80 -13.29 -7.09
C LYS A 33 -2.57 -12.31 -6.22
N GLU A 34 -1.91 -11.70 -5.24
CA GLU A 34 -2.54 -10.70 -4.37
C GLU A 34 -2.92 -9.44 -5.16
N LEU A 35 -2.08 -8.99 -6.11
CA LEU A 35 -2.39 -7.83 -6.95
C LEU A 35 -3.60 -8.07 -7.86
N ARG A 36 -3.71 -9.26 -8.48
CA ARG A 36 -4.92 -9.62 -9.23
C ARG A 36 -6.16 -9.64 -8.34
N ALA A 37 -6.05 -10.18 -7.12
CA ALA A 37 -7.16 -10.20 -6.18
C ALA A 37 -7.58 -8.79 -5.74
N LEU A 38 -6.62 -7.86 -5.62
CA LEU A 38 -6.85 -6.45 -5.27
C LEU A 38 -7.60 -5.68 -6.36
N TYR A 39 -7.48 -6.06 -7.63
CA TYR A 39 -8.14 -5.37 -8.75
C TYR A 39 -9.39 -6.10 -9.29
N SER A 40 -9.50 -7.41 -9.09
CA SER A 40 -10.58 -8.20 -9.68
C SER A 40 -11.91 -7.95 -8.98
N ASN A 41 -12.82 -7.28 -9.69
CA ASN A 41 -14.19 -6.95 -9.25
C ASN A 41 -14.18 -6.10 -7.98
N LYS A 42 -13.51 -4.93 -8.05
CA LYS A 42 -13.24 -4.06 -6.92
C LYS A 42 -13.59 -2.61 -7.25
N THR A 43 -13.99 -1.88 -6.22
CA THR A 43 -14.22 -0.44 -6.29
C THR A 43 -13.22 0.27 -5.38
N PHE A 44 -12.45 1.18 -5.95
CA PHE A 44 -11.46 1.98 -5.23
C PHE A 44 -12.01 3.39 -5.06
N ARG A 45 -11.83 3.96 -3.88
CA ARG A 45 -12.23 5.33 -3.55
C ARG A 45 -11.04 6.08 -3.00
N SER A 46 -10.76 7.25 -3.55
CA SER A 46 -9.73 8.15 -3.04
C SER A 46 -10.07 9.61 -3.32
N THR A 47 -9.17 10.49 -2.90
CA THR A 47 -9.21 11.91 -3.23
C THR A 47 -7.90 12.28 -3.93
N TYR A 48 -7.99 12.90 -5.11
CA TYR A 48 -6.85 13.43 -5.85
C TYR A 48 -6.98 14.95 -5.96
N LEU A 49 -6.03 15.68 -5.38
CA LEU A 49 -6.04 17.15 -5.35
C LEU A 49 -7.37 17.76 -4.86
N GLY A 50 -7.98 17.13 -3.84
CA GLY A 50 -9.28 17.56 -3.30
C GLY A 50 -10.50 17.07 -4.07
N VAL A 51 -10.32 16.43 -5.23
CA VAL A 51 -11.42 15.89 -6.04
C VAL A 51 -11.65 14.41 -5.70
N PRO A 52 -12.89 14.00 -5.38
CA PRO A 52 -13.22 12.58 -5.21
C PRO A 52 -12.98 11.80 -6.51
N VAL A 53 -12.30 10.66 -6.38
CA VAL A 53 -12.04 9.72 -7.47
C VAL A 53 -12.59 8.35 -7.08
N VAL A 54 -13.37 7.76 -7.98
CA VAL A 54 -13.88 6.39 -7.85
C VAL A 54 -13.40 5.58 -9.04
N GLU A 55 -12.77 4.44 -8.80
CA GLU A 55 -12.25 3.57 -9.86
C GLU A 55 -12.90 2.20 -9.72
N HIS A 56 -13.49 1.69 -10.80
CA HIS A 56 -14.13 0.38 -10.83
C HIS A 56 -13.31 -0.55 -11.71
N TYR A 57 -12.84 -1.66 -11.15
CA TYR A 57 -11.99 -2.61 -11.86
C TYR A 57 -12.65 -3.98 -11.93
N ARG A 58 -12.77 -4.53 -13.14
CA ARG A 58 -13.33 -5.85 -13.42
C ARG A 58 -12.22 -6.88 -13.58
N ALA A 59 -12.53 -8.14 -13.31
CA ALA A 59 -11.60 -9.25 -13.44
C ALA A 59 -11.09 -9.49 -14.88
N ASP A 60 -11.77 -8.96 -15.89
CA ASP A 60 -11.38 -9.07 -17.32
C ASP A 60 -10.28 -8.08 -17.75
N GLY A 61 -9.71 -7.33 -16.80
CA GLY A 61 -8.68 -6.33 -17.08
C GLY A 61 -9.24 -4.96 -17.52
N LYS A 62 -10.56 -4.76 -17.50
CA LYS A 62 -11.17 -3.46 -17.82
C LYS A 62 -11.58 -2.71 -16.56
N GLY A 63 -11.66 -1.40 -16.66
CA GLY A 63 -12.18 -0.55 -15.60
C GLY A 63 -12.75 0.78 -16.10
N ILE A 64 -13.29 1.54 -15.16
CA ILE A 64 -13.78 2.91 -15.37
C ILE A 64 -13.25 3.75 -14.20
N LEU A 65 -12.56 4.84 -14.53
CA LEU A 65 -12.21 5.89 -13.59
C LEU A 65 -13.27 6.98 -13.65
N ILE A 66 -13.75 7.42 -12.50
CA ILE A 66 -14.73 8.49 -12.34
C ILE A 66 -14.10 9.61 -11.51
N SER A 67 -13.97 10.80 -12.09
CA SER A 67 -13.43 11.98 -11.41
C SER A 67 -14.13 13.23 -11.96
N ALA A 68 -14.62 14.10 -11.07
CA ALA A 68 -15.36 15.31 -11.45
C ALA A 68 -16.44 15.04 -12.52
N GLU A 69 -17.26 13.99 -12.31
CA GLU A 69 -18.34 13.52 -13.20
C GLU A 69 -17.89 12.95 -14.56
N LEU A 70 -16.60 13.04 -14.91
CA LEU A 70 -16.05 12.41 -16.10
C LEU A 70 -15.82 10.93 -15.87
N ARG A 71 -16.25 10.10 -16.83
CA ARG A 71 -16.01 8.66 -16.86
C ARG A 71 -14.96 8.35 -17.93
N THR A 72 -13.82 7.84 -17.51
CA THR A 72 -12.71 7.46 -18.39
C THR A 72 -12.56 5.95 -18.36
N PRO A 73 -12.85 5.25 -19.48
CA PRO A 73 -12.54 3.83 -19.61
C PRO A 73 -11.03 3.60 -19.47
N CYS A 74 -10.66 2.54 -18.76
CA CYS A 74 -9.26 2.16 -18.60
C CYS A 74 -9.10 0.63 -18.67
N THR A 75 -7.86 0.19 -18.85
CA THR A 75 -7.45 -1.20 -18.69
C THR A 75 -6.43 -1.33 -17.57
N TRP A 76 -6.32 -2.50 -16.98
CA TRP A 76 -5.31 -2.79 -15.96
C TRP A 76 -4.68 -4.16 -16.17
N GLU A 77 -3.41 -4.27 -15.82
CA GLU A 77 -2.67 -5.53 -15.84
C GLU A 77 -1.63 -5.59 -14.72
N VAL A 78 -1.32 -6.80 -14.26
CA VAL A 78 -0.19 -7.02 -13.35
C VAL A 78 1.09 -7.11 -14.16
N LYS A 79 2.06 -6.27 -13.83
CA LYS A 79 3.38 -6.23 -14.47
C LYS A 79 4.45 -6.73 -13.50
N GLY A 80 5.20 -7.75 -13.91
CA GLY A 80 6.22 -8.37 -13.05
C GLY A 80 5.60 -8.96 -11.77
N ASN A 81 6.28 -8.77 -10.64
CA ASN A 81 5.90 -9.38 -9.38
C ASN A 81 5.05 -8.48 -8.46
N ASP A 82 5.27 -7.17 -8.50
CA ASP A 82 4.79 -6.25 -7.47
C ASP A 82 4.15 -4.96 -8.02
N GLN A 83 3.78 -4.93 -9.31
CA GLN A 83 3.16 -3.75 -9.93
C GLN A 83 1.83 -4.06 -10.61
N VAL A 84 0.92 -3.09 -10.56
CA VAL A 84 -0.25 -3.01 -11.46
C VAL A 84 -0.10 -1.77 -12.31
N CYS A 85 -0.22 -1.91 -13.63
CA CYS A 85 -0.26 -0.80 -14.56
C CYS A 85 -1.71 -0.56 -15.00
N VAL A 86 -2.14 0.70 -14.96
CA VAL A 86 -3.44 1.15 -15.42
C VAL A 86 -3.22 2.05 -16.63
N SER A 87 -3.95 1.79 -17.71
CA SER A 87 -3.83 2.50 -18.97
C SER A 87 -5.16 3.11 -19.38
N ASP A 88 -5.13 4.34 -19.88
CA ASP A 88 -6.25 5.05 -20.49
C ASP A 88 -5.78 5.78 -21.76
N GLU A 89 -6.62 6.65 -22.31
CA GLU A 89 -6.26 7.45 -23.49
C GLU A 89 -5.08 8.42 -23.28
N LYS A 90 -4.77 8.76 -22.02
CA LYS A 90 -3.72 9.73 -21.64
C LYS A 90 -2.37 9.07 -21.39
N GLY A 91 -2.35 7.76 -21.16
CA GLY A 91 -1.11 7.01 -21.01
C GLY A 91 -1.24 5.82 -20.07
N THR A 92 -0.11 5.40 -19.50
CA THR A 92 -0.04 4.26 -18.58
C THR A 92 0.71 4.65 -17.32
N ASP A 93 0.12 4.33 -16.17
CA ASP A 93 0.71 4.51 -14.85
C ASP A 93 0.83 3.19 -14.12
N CYS A 94 2.02 2.90 -13.60
CA CYS A 94 2.29 1.69 -12.83
C CYS A 94 2.45 2.00 -11.34
N TYR A 95 1.83 1.17 -10.51
CA TYR A 95 1.71 1.36 -9.08
C TYR A 95 2.17 0.14 -8.29
N LYS A 96 2.83 0.40 -7.15
CA LYS A 96 3.04 -0.58 -6.07
C LYS A 96 2.03 -0.34 -4.96
N PHE A 97 1.71 -1.39 -4.20
CA PHE A 97 0.67 -1.33 -3.17
C PHE A 97 1.16 -1.77 -1.81
N GLN A 98 0.60 -1.15 -0.79
CA GLN A 98 0.69 -1.59 0.60
C GLN A 98 -0.71 -1.70 1.18
N ARG A 99 -0.95 -2.70 2.03
CA ARG A 99 -2.20 -2.86 2.79
C ARG A 99 -2.01 -2.44 4.24
N ASN A 100 -3.01 -1.80 4.83
CA ASN A 100 -2.99 -1.47 6.26
C ASN A 100 -3.22 -2.75 7.10
N LYS A 101 -2.44 -2.94 8.16
CA LYS A 101 -2.56 -4.10 9.07
C LYS A 101 -3.81 -4.06 9.94
N LYS A 102 -4.26 -2.87 10.31
CA LYS A 102 -5.37 -2.62 11.22
C LYS A 102 -6.71 -2.46 10.48
N ASN A 103 -6.66 -1.91 9.27
CA ASN A 103 -7.84 -1.67 8.44
C ASN A 103 -7.73 -2.41 7.09
N ARG A 104 -8.47 -3.50 6.91
CA ARG A 104 -8.35 -4.36 5.72
C ARG A 104 -8.85 -3.71 4.43
N GLU A 105 -9.64 -2.65 4.51
CA GLU A 105 -10.17 -1.93 3.34
C GLU A 105 -9.23 -0.79 2.90
N GLU A 106 -8.17 -0.52 3.66
CA GLU A 106 -7.31 0.64 3.43
C GLU A 106 -5.97 0.23 2.82
N TYR A 107 -5.63 0.89 1.72
CA TYR A 107 -4.46 0.63 0.92
C TYR A 107 -3.73 1.92 0.60
N VAL A 108 -2.42 1.82 0.41
CA VAL A 108 -1.61 2.88 -0.18
C VAL A 108 -1.17 2.41 -1.57
N ARG A 109 -1.36 3.26 -2.59
CA ARG A 109 -0.70 3.09 -3.90
C ARG A 109 0.42 4.10 -4.08
N LEU A 110 1.51 3.64 -4.68
CA LEU A 110 2.72 4.39 -4.95
C LEU A 110 2.97 4.39 -6.45
N ARG A 111 2.86 5.55 -7.11
CA ARG A 111 3.15 5.67 -8.55
C ARG A 111 4.67 5.60 -8.77
N GLN A 112 5.11 4.75 -9.69
CA GLN A 112 6.53 4.64 -9.99
C GLN A 112 7.11 5.98 -10.47
N GLY A 113 8.24 6.38 -9.90
CA GLY A 113 8.94 7.61 -10.27
C GLY A 113 8.34 8.90 -9.70
N ARG A 114 7.34 8.84 -8.81
CA ARG A 114 6.82 10.02 -8.10
C ARG A 114 6.81 9.81 -6.58
N PRO A 115 7.04 10.85 -5.78
CA PRO A 115 7.02 10.76 -4.31
C PRO A 115 5.61 10.74 -3.73
N PHE A 116 4.56 10.83 -4.56
CA PHE A 116 3.19 10.91 -4.10
C PHE A 116 2.60 9.52 -3.84
N MET A 117 2.18 9.31 -2.60
CA MET A 117 1.33 8.20 -2.18
C MET A 117 -0.14 8.60 -2.21
N THR A 118 -1.02 7.67 -2.56
CA THR A 118 -2.47 7.85 -2.48
C THR A 118 -3.05 6.80 -1.55
N ILE A 119 -3.79 7.23 -0.54
CA ILE A 119 -4.59 6.34 0.30
C ILE A 119 -5.88 6.03 -0.45
N LEU A 120 -6.22 4.76 -0.49
CA LEU A 120 -7.38 4.20 -1.16
C LEU A 120 -8.21 3.44 -0.14
N LYS A 121 -9.54 3.60 -0.21
CA LYS A 121 -10.47 2.62 0.33
C LYS A 121 -10.86 1.65 -0.78
N VAL A 122 -10.77 0.35 -0.55
CA VAL A 122 -11.07 -0.70 -1.53
C VAL A 122 -12.21 -1.57 -1.01
N GLU A 123 -13.26 -1.68 -1.83
CA GLU A 123 -14.48 -2.40 -1.52
C GLU A 123 -14.71 -3.49 -2.58
N ASP A 124 -15.31 -4.60 -2.15
CA ASP A 124 -15.73 -5.67 -3.06
C ASP A 124 -16.90 -5.21 -3.94
N GLY A 125 -16.85 -5.61 -5.21
CA GLY A 125 -17.92 -5.38 -6.17
C GLY A 125 -17.66 -4.20 -7.11
N VAL A 126 -18.38 -4.25 -8.23
CA VAL A 126 -18.45 -3.22 -9.26
C VAL A 126 -19.95 -2.99 -9.51
N PRO A 127 -20.44 -1.74 -9.58
CA PRO A 127 -21.84 -1.50 -9.88
C PRO A 127 -22.24 -2.11 -11.24
N GLU A 128 -23.50 -2.49 -11.36
CA GLU A 128 -24.11 -2.76 -12.66
C GLU A 128 -24.33 -1.42 -13.35
N PHE A 129 -23.70 -1.20 -14.51
CA PHE A 129 -23.80 0.02 -15.30
C PHE A 129 -24.49 -0.24 -16.64
#